data_AF-A0A9D6DPX1-F1
#
_entry.id   AF-A0A9D6DPX1-F1
#
_cell.length_a   1.000
_cell.length_b   1.000
_cell.length_c   1.000
_cell.angle_alpha   90.00
_cell.angle_beta   90.00
_cell.angle_gamma   90.00
#
_symmetry.space_group_name_H-M   'P 1'
#
loop_
_entity.id
_entity.type
_entity.pdbx_description
1 polymer ?
#
loop_
_entity_poly.entity_id
_entity_poly.type
_entity_poly.pdbx_seq_one_letter_code
_entity_poly.pdbx_strand_id
1 'polypeptide(L)'
;MDLWKPNWKEKGLTNSEIQNALKFLENYRWSSHLDWWGIKNFPSLIDSGFMHRFFEDSGEYRKFFTYWLKYYEKNIQSIKKFIIE
;
A
#
# COMPACT_ATOMS: atom_id res chain seq x y z
N MET A 1 -10.58 -2.65 -0.13
CA MET A 1 -10.94 -1.60 0.84
C MET A 1 -12.31 -1.00 0.54
N ASP A 2 -12.59 -0.62 -0.72
CA ASP A 2 -13.87 -0.02 -1.13
C ASP A 2 -15.12 -0.83 -0.73
N LEU A 3 -15.01 -2.16 -0.69
CA LEU A 3 -16.10 -3.08 -0.31
C LEU A 3 -16.59 -2.94 1.13
N TRP A 4 -15.70 -2.60 2.08
CA TRP A 4 -16.03 -2.59 3.52
C TRP A 4 -15.81 -1.22 4.18
N LYS A 5 -15.05 -0.32 3.53
CA LYS A 5 -14.89 1.07 3.93
C LYS A 5 -15.13 1.97 2.73
N PRO A 6 -16.40 2.33 2.45
CA PRO A 6 -16.71 3.32 1.43
C PRO A 6 -16.00 4.65 1.71
N ASN A 7 -15.54 5.32 0.67
CA ASN A 7 -14.87 6.63 0.72
C ASN A 7 -13.59 6.67 1.60
N TRP A 8 -12.88 5.55 1.71
CA TRP A 8 -11.62 5.50 2.48
C TRP A 8 -10.49 6.30 1.82
N LYS A 9 -10.56 6.54 0.50
CA LYS A 9 -9.55 7.31 -0.23
C LYS A 9 -9.58 8.78 0.18
N GLU A 10 -10.78 9.32 0.38
CA GLU A 10 -11.02 10.70 0.80
C GLU A 10 -10.75 10.88 2.30
N LYS A 11 -11.14 9.89 3.12
CA LYS A 11 -11.07 9.99 4.60
C LYS A 11 -9.80 9.39 5.21
N GLY A 12 -9.06 8.58 4.47
CA GLY A 12 -8.03 7.72 5.02
C GLY A 12 -8.60 6.62 5.92
N LEU A 13 -7.70 5.77 6.41
CA LEU A 13 -8.02 4.76 7.42
C LEU A 13 -7.48 5.17 8.80
N THR A 14 -8.25 4.86 9.84
CA THR A 14 -7.76 4.95 11.22
C THR A 14 -6.68 3.90 11.50
N ASN A 15 -5.91 4.08 12.58
CA ASN A 15 -4.85 3.12 12.92
C ASN A 15 -5.39 1.69 13.09
N SER A 16 -6.57 1.50 13.70
CA SER A 16 -7.16 0.18 13.88
C SER A 16 -7.64 -0.43 12.56
N GLU A 17 -8.23 0.37 11.68
CA GLU A 17 -8.64 -0.07 10.34
C GLU A 17 -7.46 -0.45 9.46
N ILE A 18 -6.34 0.27 9.56
CA ILE A 18 -5.09 -0.09 8.89
C ILE A 18 -4.60 -1.46 9.38
N GLN A 19 -4.59 -1.71 10.68
CA GLN A 19 -4.18 -3.02 11.20
C GLN A 19 -5.07 -4.15 10.68
N ASN A 20 -6.39 -3.94 10.66
CA ASN A 20 -7.33 -4.91 10.09
C ASN A 20 -7.11 -5.12 8.58
N ALA A 21 -6.87 -4.04 7.84
CA ALA A 21 -6.58 -4.05 6.42
C ALA A 21 -5.30 -4.85 6.10
N LEU A 22 -4.21 -4.58 6.83
CA LEU A 22 -2.93 -5.28 6.65
C LEU A 22 -3.08 -6.78 6.99
N LYS A 23 -3.72 -7.11 8.11
CA LYS A 23 -4.00 -8.49 8.49
C LYS A 23 -4.83 -9.23 7.44
N PHE A 24 -5.81 -8.57 6.82
CA PHE A 24 -6.56 -9.15 5.71
C PHE A 24 -5.66 -9.40 4.49
N LEU A 25 -4.86 -8.41 4.09
CA LEU A 25 -3.96 -8.52 2.93
C LEU A 25 -2.86 -9.56 3.10
N GLU A 26 -2.42 -9.82 4.33
CA GLU A 26 -1.48 -10.88 4.69
C GLU A 26 -2.05 -12.29 4.48
N ASN A 27 -3.38 -12.45 4.61
CA ASN A 27 -4.05 -13.74 4.48
C ASN A 27 -4.77 -13.92 3.14
N TYR A 28 -4.85 -12.86 2.32
CA TYR A 28 -5.53 -12.90 1.03
C TYR A 28 -4.54 -13.24 -0.09
N ARG A 29 -4.58 -14.51 -0.55
CA ARG A 29 -3.65 -15.06 -1.56
C ARG A 29 -3.48 -14.18 -2.81
N TRP A 30 -4.56 -13.54 -3.27
CA TRP A 30 -4.58 -12.69 -4.47
C TRP A 30 -4.14 -11.24 -4.21
N SER A 31 -3.51 -10.99 -3.06
CA SER A 31 -2.86 -9.72 -2.75
C SER A 31 -1.41 -9.75 -3.20
N SER A 32 -0.97 -8.73 -3.95
CA SER A 32 0.45 -8.50 -4.21
C SER A 32 1.18 -7.88 -3.00
N HIS A 33 0.46 -7.56 -1.92
CA HIS A 33 1.03 -6.90 -0.74
C HIS A 33 2.21 -7.69 -0.15
N LEU A 34 2.09 -9.02 -0.12
CA LEU A 34 3.14 -9.92 0.38
C LEU A 34 4.38 -9.88 -0.50
N ASP A 35 4.22 -9.92 -1.84
CA ASP A 35 5.34 -9.85 -2.77
C ASP A 35 6.11 -8.53 -2.65
N TRP A 36 5.39 -7.43 -2.47
CA TRP A 36 5.98 -6.11 -2.21
C TRP A 36 6.64 -5.97 -0.84
N TRP A 37 6.20 -6.75 0.15
CA TRP A 37 6.90 -6.92 1.42
C TRP A 37 8.09 -7.91 1.29
N GLY A 38 8.33 -8.50 0.12
CA GLY A 38 9.41 -9.48 -0.08
C GLY A 38 9.09 -10.90 0.38
N ILE A 39 7.82 -11.16 0.74
CA ILE A 39 7.31 -12.51 1.00
C ILE A 39 6.82 -13.09 -0.33
N LYS A 40 7.51 -14.13 -0.83
CA LYS A 40 7.22 -14.73 -2.14
C LYS A 40 5.83 -15.36 -2.18
N ASN A 41 4.90 -14.73 -2.93
CA ASN A 41 3.52 -15.18 -3.09
C ASN A 41 3.20 -15.44 -4.58
N PHE A 42 3.62 -14.56 -5.49
CA PHE A 42 3.60 -14.75 -6.95
C PHE A 42 4.96 -14.45 -7.60
N PRO A 43 6.03 -15.21 -7.28
CA PRO A 43 7.39 -14.92 -7.78
C PRO A 43 7.54 -15.08 -9.30
N SER A 44 6.60 -15.75 -9.98
CA SER A 44 6.59 -15.87 -11.44
C SER A 44 5.92 -14.68 -12.15
N LEU A 45 5.19 -13.83 -11.41
CA LEU A 45 4.41 -12.72 -11.96
C LEU A 45 4.92 -11.36 -11.47
N ILE A 46 5.47 -11.30 -10.26
CA ILE A 46 5.91 -10.07 -9.61
C ILE A 46 7.43 -10.11 -9.48
N ASP A 47 8.08 -9.11 -10.08
CA ASP A 47 9.49 -8.83 -9.86
C ASP A 47 9.66 -8.05 -8.54
N SER A 48 9.99 -8.75 -7.46
CA SER A 48 10.27 -8.10 -6.17
C SER A 48 11.50 -7.18 -6.24
N GLY A 49 12.40 -7.38 -7.21
CA GLY A 49 13.55 -6.53 -7.46
C GLY A 49 13.19 -5.11 -7.85
N PHE A 50 12.00 -4.90 -8.44
CA PHE A 50 11.45 -3.57 -8.73
C PHE A 50 11.43 -2.67 -7.50
N MET A 51 11.06 -3.21 -6.33
CA MET A 51 10.90 -2.42 -5.10
C MET A 51 12.22 -1.93 -4.53
N HIS A 52 13.32 -2.65 -4.77
CA HIS A 52 14.67 -2.25 -4.34
C HIS A 52 15.16 -0.97 -5.03
N ARG A 53 14.48 -0.51 -6.10
CA ARG A 53 14.78 0.78 -6.74
C ARG A 53 14.20 1.98 -5.99
N PHE A 54 13.25 1.73 -5.09
CA PHE A 54 12.51 2.78 -4.36
C PHE A 54 12.68 2.68 -2.84
N PHE A 55 12.96 1.49 -2.32
CA PHE A 55 13.05 1.20 -0.89
C PHE A 55 14.34 0.43 -0.59
N GLU A 56 15.04 0.84 0.46
CA GLU A 56 16.25 0.15 0.92
C GLU A 56 15.90 -1.24 1.49
N ASP A 57 14.78 -1.32 2.22
CA ASP A 57 14.28 -2.56 2.79
C ASP A 57 12.75 -2.67 2.77
N SER A 58 12.27 -3.87 3.12
CA SER A 58 10.85 -4.19 3.12
C SER A 58 10.04 -3.45 4.19
N GLY A 59 10.68 -3.01 5.27
CA GLY A 59 10.11 -2.18 6.33
C GLY A 59 9.80 -0.76 5.86
N GLU A 60 10.62 -0.19 4.97
CA GLU A 60 10.34 1.10 4.34
C GLU A 60 9.09 1.05 3.47
N TYR A 61 8.94 0.00 2.64
CA TYR A 61 7.71 -0.24 1.89
C TYR A 61 6.49 -0.28 2.81
N ARG A 62 6.56 -1.00 3.94
CA ARG A 62 5.43 -1.08 4.88
C ARG A 62 5.07 0.27 5.48
N LYS A 63 6.07 1.09 5.84
CA LYS A 63 5.86 2.46 6.34
C LYS A 63 5.21 3.31 5.26
N PHE A 64 5.74 3.28 4.04
CA PHE A 64 5.18 3.97 2.88
C PHE A 64 3.72 3.57 2.63
N PHE A 65 3.44 2.27 2.53
CA PHE A 65 2.11 1.75 2.24
C PHE A 65 1.11 2.12 3.35
N THR A 66 1.53 2.00 4.62
CA THR A 66 0.71 2.41 5.77
C THR A 66 0.42 3.90 5.77
N TYR A 67 1.42 4.73 5.45
CA TYR A 67 1.25 6.17 5.33
C TYR A 67 0.25 6.51 4.21
N TRP A 68 0.32 5.82 3.08
CA TRP A 68 -0.62 5.96 1.98
C TRP A 68 -2.04 5.57 2.33
N LEU A 69 -2.24 4.49 3.08
CA LEU A 69 -3.58 4.13 3.57
C LEU A 69 -4.15 5.18 4.53
N LYS A 70 -3.30 5.83 5.31
CA LYS A 70 -3.71 6.85 6.29
C LYS A 70 -4.00 8.22 5.66
N TYR A 71 -3.22 8.61 4.65
CA TYR A 71 -3.22 9.97 4.10
C TYR A 71 -3.43 9.99 2.58
N TYR A 72 -4.19 9.04 2.05
CA TYR A 72 -4.37 8.83 0.60
C TYR A 72 -4.71 10.13 -0.15
N GLU A 73 -5.78 10.83 0.24
CA GLU A 73 -6.19 12.08 -0.41
C GLU A 73 -5.09 13.14 -0.40
N LYS A 74 -4.43 13.33 0.76
CA LYS A 74 -3.32 14.30 0.89
C LYS A 74 -2.17 13.96 -0.06
N ASN A 75 -1.84 12.67 -0.21
CA ASN A 75 -0.77 12.21 -1.09
C ASN A 75 -1.14 12.47 -2.56
N ILE A 76 -2.37 12.17 -2.96
CA ILE A 76 -2.87 12.46 -4.32
C ILE A 76 -2.84 13.96 -4.61
N GLN A 77 -3.34 14.80 -3.69
CA GLN A 77 -3.31 16.25 -3.85
C GLN A 77 -1.88 16.80 -3.93
N SER A 78 -0.94 16.20 -3.20
CA SER A 78 0.47 16.54 -3.32
C SER A 78 1.00 16.25 -4.72
N ILE A 79 0.72 15.07 -5.27
CA ILE A 79 1.17 14.68 -6.61
C ILE A 79 0.56 15.58 -7.69
N LYS A 80 -0.75 15.89 -7.59
CA LYS A 80 -1.44 16.78 -8.55
C LYS A 80 -0.76 18.14 -8.70
N LYS A 81 -0.13 18.67 -7.64
CA LYS A 81 0.61 19.95 -7.73
C LYS A 81 1.88 19.88 -8.57
N PHE A 82 2.44 18.68 -8.75
CA PHE A 82 3.65 18.45 -9.55
C PHE A 82 3.33 18.04 -10.98
N ILE A 83 2.08 17.66 -11.27
CA ILE A 83 1.61 17.48 -12.64
C ILE A 83 1.33 18.88 -13.18
N ILE A 84 2.25 19.37 -14.02
CA ILE A 84 2.04 20.59 -14.80
C ILE A 84 1.06 20.21 -15.91
N GLU A 85 -0.21 20.55 -15.72
CA GLU A 85 -1.19 20.71 -16.81
C GLU A 85 -1.24 22.17 -17.25
#